data_AF-A0A7C3RU66-F1
#
_entry.id   AF-A0A7C3RU66-F1
#
_cell.length_a   1.000
_cell.length_b   1.000
_cell.length_c   1.000
_cell.angle_alpha   90.00
_cell.angle_beta   90.00
_cell.angle_gamma   90.00
#
_symmetry.space_group_name_H-M   'P 1'
#
loop_
_entity.id
_entity.type
_entity.pdbx_description
1 polymer ?
#
loop_
_entity_poly.entity_id
_entity_poly.type
_entity_poly.pdbx_seq_one_letter_code
_entity_poly.pdbx_strand_id
1 'polypeptide(L)'
;MADEALARIGTMLEEIGSRFELVVEAVSGFGGRLDKLREEMLGQFAEVGNQIRFLSDQIAENRSGISALRADLGAEMIRLGEMIGRTRVEFREHLSQSESNLRSEIAERAGGAMAAEAGEEAKAAGGGKAVHRKAPETAVPRELLETIRELKREIRASAEATEKKLGGDLKQTNKALDALARKFERFDDRITVQVRDQEQRLKKVEQRRGRA
;
A
#
# COMPACT_ATOMS: atom_id res chain seq x y z
N MET A 1 -92.42 36.55 28.85
CA MET A 1 -92.07 36.36 27.43
C MET A 1 -90.80 37.11 27.05
N ALA A 2 -90.73 38.45 27.19
CA ALA A 2 -89.53 39.22 26.82
C ALA A 2 -88.31 38.98 27.75
N ASP A 3 -88.52 38.93 29.08
CA ASP A 3 -87.43 38.69 30.05
C ASP A 3 -86.80 37.30 29.94
N GLU A 4 -87.61 36.30 29.57
CA GLU A 4 -87.17 34.92 29.39
C GLU A 4 -86.31 34.74 28.12
N ALA A 5 -86.63 35.52 27.07
CA ALA A 5 -85.83 35.58 25.86
C ALA A 5 -84.49 36.29 26.11
N LEU A 6 -84.49 37.38 26.89
CA LEU A 6 -83.26 38.09 27.29
C LEU A 6 -82.36 37.22 28.17
N ALA A 7 -82.93 36.47 29.12
CA ALA A 7 -82.19 35.53 29.95
C ALA A 7 -81.54 34.41 29.10
N ARG A 8 -82.27 33.83 28.14
CA ARG A 8 -81.73 32.83 27.20
C ARG A 8 -80.60 33.37 26.33
N ILE A 9 -80.73 34.60 25.85
CA ILE A 9 -79.68 35.26 25.07
C ILE A 9 -78.44 35.48 25.95
N GLY A 10 -78.62 35.92 27.20
CA GLY A 10 -77.52 36.08 28.17
C GLY A 10 -76.77 34.77 28.40
N THR A 11 -77.48 33.67 28.65
CA THR A 11 -76.85 32.36 28.85
C THR A 11 -76.16 31.84 27.59
N MET A 12 -76.72 32.07 26.40
CA MET A 12 -76.06 31.71 25.14
C MET A 12 -74.78 32.51 24.92
N LEU A 13 -74.76 33.80 25.27
CA LEU A 13 -73.58 34.64 25.12
C LEU A 13 -72.46 34.23 26.10
N GLU A 14 -72.78 33.87 27.34
CA GLU A 14 -71.80 33.30 28.27
C GLU A 14 -71.25 31.96 27.78
N GLU A 15 -72.10 31.08 27.27
CA GLU A 15 -71.69 29.79 26.72
C GLU A 15 -70.80 29.95 25.47
N ILE A 16 -71.08 30.95 24.62
CA ILE A 16 -70.23 31.29 23.49
C ILE A 16 -68.90 31.88 23.97
N GLY A 17 -68.92 32.76 24.98
CA GLY A 17 -67.71 33.37 25.55
C GLY A 17 -66.74 32.32 26.11
N SER A 18 -67.24 31.40 26.92
CA SER A 18 -66.43 30.29 27.48
C SER A 18 -65.83 29.37 26.42
N ARG A 19 -66.58 29.08 25.33
CA ARG A 19 -66.06 28.30 24.20
C ARG A 19 -64.96 29.05 23.45
N PHE A 20 -65.07 30.37 23.31
CA PHE A 20 -64.02 31.19 22.70
C PHE A 20 -62.75 31.22 23.56
N GLU A 21 -62.86 31.37 24.88
CA GLU A 21 -61.71 31.32 25.78
C GLU A 21 -60.97 29.98 25.69
N LEU A 22 -61.71 28.87 25.66
CA LEU A 22 -61.13 27.53 25.51
C LEU A 22 -60.36 27.37 24.19
N VAL A 23 -60.91 27.90 23.09
CA VAL A 23 -60.25 27.87 21.77
C VAL A 23 -58.99 28.73 21.78
N VAL A 24 -59.04 29.93 22.38
CA VAL A 24 -57.87 30.81 22.50
C VAL A 24 -56.77 30.16 23.33
N GLU A 25 -57.11 29.53 24.45
CA GLU A 25 -56.16 28.79 25.29
C GLU A 25 -55.53 27.61 24.52
N ALA A 26 -56.34 26.82 23.81
CA ALA A 26 -55.87 25.71 22.99
C ALA A 26 -54.94 26.14 21.85
N VAL A 27 -55.29 27.21 21.13
CA VAL A 27 -54.48 27.76 20.02
C VAL A 27 -53.17 28.35 20.56
N SER A 28 -53.21 29.05 21.69
CA SER A 28 -52.02 29.63 22.33
C SER A 28 -51.07 28.55 22.83
N GLY A 29 -51.61 27.48 23.45
CA GLY A 29 -50.82 26.32 23.87
C GLY A 29 -50.20 25.55 22.71
N PHE A 30 -50.87 25.52 21.55
CA PHE A 30 -50.33 24.91 20.33
C PHE A 30 -49.19 25.75 19.71
N GLY A 31 -49.31 27.07 19.74
CA GLY A 31 -48.27 28.01 19.31
C GLY A 31 -46.96 27.80 20.07
N GLY A 32 -47.02 27.75 21.41
CA GLY A 32 -45.83 27.52 22.24
C GLY A 32 -45.16 26.15 22.00
N ARG A 33 -45.92 25.11 21.67
CA ARG A 33 -45.36 23.80 21.29
C ARG A 33 -44.66 23.84 19.93
N LEU A 34 -45.21 24.59 18.98
CA LEU A 34 -44.62 24.79 17.66
C LEU A 34 -43.29 25.55 17.74
N ASP A 35 -43.24 26.60 18.58
CA ASP A 35 -42.01 27.36 18.79
C ASP A 35 -40.92 26.51 19.46
N LYS A 36 -41.28 25.71 20.47
CA LYS A 36 -40.35 24.77 21.10
C LYS A 36 -39.82 23.74 20.11
N LEU A 37 -40.70 23.14 19.29
CA LEU A 37 -40.29 22.20 18.25
C LEU A 37 -39.34 22.86 17.24
N ARG A 38 -39.63 24.11 16.85
CA ARG A 38 -38.78 24.88 15.95
C ARG A 38 -37.39 25.13 16.54
N GLU A 39 -37.29 25.49 17.81
CA GLU A 39 -36.01 25.66 18.50
C GLU A 39 -35.24 24.35 18.59
N GLU A 40 -35.90 23.24 18.94
CA GLU A 40 -35.28 21.91 18.98
C GLU A 40 -34.74 21.49 17.61
N MET A 41 -35.52 21.71 16.54
CA MET A 41 -35.07 21.42 15.17
C MET A 41 -33.87 22.29 14.77
N LEU A 42 -33.89 23.59 15.07
CA LEU A 42 -32.76 24.48 14.79
C LEU A 42 -31.50 24.08 15.57
N GLY A 43 -31.65 23.66 16.82
CA GLY A 43 -30.56 23.10 17.64
C GLY A 43 -29.96 21.85 17.01
N GLN A 44 -30.80 20.91 16.57
CA GLN A 44 -30.35 19.70 15.87
C GLN A 44 -29.64 20.03 14.55
N PHE A 45 -30.14 20.99 13.77
CA PHE A 45 -29.47 21.42 12.54
C PHE A 45 -28.10 22.05 12.83
N ALA A 46 -27.99 22.85 13.89
CA ALA A 46 -26.71 23.43 14.30
C ALA A 46 -25.71 22.33 14.74
N GLU A 47 -26.18 21.33 15.49
CA GLU A 47 -25.37 20.20 15.92
C GLU A 47 -24.87 19.38 14.72
N VAL A 48 -25.76 19.02 13.79
CA VAL A 48 -25.39 18.31 12.56
C VAL A 48 -24.43 19.15 11.72
N GLY A 49 -24.63 20.46 11.63
CA GLY A 49 -23.71 21.38 10.95
C GLY A 49 -22.31 21.35 11.56
N ASN A 50 -22.22 21.36 12.90
CA ASN A 50 -20.94 21.26 13.61
C ASN A 50 -20.25 19.91 13.39
N GLN A 51 -21.02 18.81 13.40
CA GLN A 51 -20.50 17.48 13.09
C GLN A 51 -19.96 17.40 11.65
N ILE A 52 -20.67 17.95 10.67
CA ILE A 52 -20.21 18.02 9.27
C ILE A 52 -18.90 18.81 9.17
N ARG A 53 -18.81 19.95 9.87
CA ARG A 53 -17.58 20.76 9.87
C ARG A 53 -16.41 20.00 10.47
N PHE A 54 -16.61 19.37 11.63
CA PHE A 54 -15.59 18.55 12.27
C PHE A 54 -15.10 17.41 11.37
N LEU A 55 -16.01 16.67 10.75
CA LEU A 55 -15.64 15.60 9.81
C LEU A 55 -14.92 16.14 8.57
N SER A 56 -15.32 17.31 8.08
CA SER A 56 -14.66 17.96 6.94
C SER A 56 -13.21 18.36 7.28
N ASP A 57 -12.99 18.90 8.47
CA ASP A 57 -11.67 19.26 8.97
C ASP A 57 -10.79 18.01 9.12
N GLN A 58 -11.33 16.93 9.70
CA GLN A 58 -10.63 15.64 9.79
C GLN A 58 -10.29 15.05 8.41
N ILE A 59 -11.18 15.16 7.43
CA ILE A 59 -10.92 14.68 6.06
C ILE A 59 -9.80 15.50 5.42
N ALA A 60 -9.78 16.82 5.62
CA ALA A 60 -8.73 17.69 5.10
C ALA A 60 -7.37 17.35 5.73
N GLU A 61 -7.34 17.16 7.05
CA GLU A 61 -6.14 16.74 7.78
C GLU A 61 -5.64 15.37 7.30
N ASN A 62 -6.52 14.38 7.22
CA ASN A 62 -6.17 13.04 6.69
C ASN A 62 -5.64 13.10 5.26
N ARG A 63 -6.23 13.93 4.39
CA ARG A 63 -5.76 14.11 3.01
C ARG A 63 -4.35 14.70 2.97
N SER A 64 -4.05 15.67 3.83
CA SER A 64 -2.71 16.23 3.95
C SER A 64 -1.70 15.19 4.46
N GLY A 65 -2.06 14.41 5.49
CA GLY A 65 -1.23 13.32 6.02
C GLY A 65 -0.92 12.25 4.98
N ILE A 66 -1.92 11.80 4.21
CA ILE A 66 -1.73 10.85 3.12
C ILE A 66 -0.79 11.41 2.04
N SER A 67 -0.94 12.69 1.69
CA SER A 67 -0.07 13.33 0.70
C SER A 67 1.39 13.37 1.17
N ALA A 68 1.63 13.65 2.44
CA ALA A 68 2.97 13.64 3.03
C ALA A 68 3.58 12.22 2.99
N LEU A 69 2.83 11.22 3.49
CA LEU A 69 3.28 9.82 3.47
C LEU A 69 3.58 9.32 2.05
N ARG A 70 2.79 9.74 1.06
CA ARG A 70 3.04 9.40 -0.34
C ARG A 70 4.33 10.02 -0.88
N ALA A 71 4.64 11.25 -0.49
CA ALA A 71 5.88 11.91 -0.86
C ALA A 71 7.09 11.21 -0.23
N ASP A 72 7.00 10.87 1.05
CA ASP A 72 8.07 10.16 1.78
C ASP A 72 8.31 8.77 1.18
N LEU A 73 7.24 8.00 0.93
CA LEU A 73 7.35 6.69 0.29
C LEU A 73 7.94 6.81 -1.12
N GLY A 74 7.55 7.82 -1.89
CA GLY A 74 8.11 8.09 -3.21
C GLY A 74 9.62 8.35 -3.15
N ALA A 75 10.07 9.14 -2.18
CA ALA A 75 11.49 9.41 -1.95
C ALA A 75 12.25 8.14 -1.54
N GLU A 76 11.69 7.32 -0.65
CA GLU A 76 12.30 6.04 -0.26
C GLU A 76 12.38 5.05 -1.42
N MET A 77 11.35 4.97 -2.28
CA MET A 77 11.37 4.12 -3.47
C MET A 77 12.49 4.52 -4.43
N ILE A 78 12.68 5.82 -4.67
CA ILE A 78 13.78 6.32 -5.50
C ILE A 78 15.12 5.95 -4.86
N ARG A 79 15.28 6.23 -3.56
CA ARG A 79 16.51 5.91 -2.82
C ARG A 79 16.84 4.42 -2.85
N LEU A 80 15.86 3.55 -2.64
CA LEU A 80 16.02 2.09 -2.75
C LEU A 80 16.39 1.68 -4.16
N GLY A 81 15.73 2.25 -5.17
CA GLY A 81 16.05 2.01 -6.58
C GLY A 81 17.50 2.37 -6.91
N GLU A 82 17.97 3.52 -6.42
CA GLU A 82 19.36 3.94 -6.57
C GLU A 82 20.34 2.99 -5.86
N MET A 83 20.05 2.59 -4.61
CA MET A 83 20.90 1.67 -3.86
C MET A 83 20.98 0.31 -4.57
N ILE A 84 19.86 -0.23 -5.03
CA ILE A 84 19.84 -1.49 -5.80
C ILE A 84 20.64 -1.36 -7.09
N GLY A 85 20.50 -0.22 -7.80
CA GLY A 85 21.28 0.08 -9.00
C GLY A 85 22.78 0.06 -8.74
N ARG A 86 23.22 0.75 -7.67
CA ARG A 86 24.64 0.77 -7.25
C ARG A 86 25.14 -0.62 -6.90
N THR A 87 24.43 -1.35 -6.04
CA THR A 87 24.80 -2.71 -5.64
C THR A 87 24.89 -3.66 -6.85
N ARG A 88 24.01 -3.50 -7.85
CA ARG A 88 24.07 -4.31 -9.08
C ARG A 88 25.33 -4.02 -9.91
N VAL A 89 25.73 -2.75 -10.00
CA VAL A 89 26.97 -2.35 -10.68
C VAL A 89 28.18 -2.91 -9.93
N GLU A 90 28.26 -2.68 -8.62
CA GLU A 90 29.33 -3.21 -7.75
C GLU A 90 29.45 -4.73 -7.86
N PHE A 91 28.32 -5.45 -7.81
CA PHE A 91 28.33 -6.91 -7.94
C PHE A 91 28.86 -7.37 -9.31
N ARG A 92 28.48 -6.67 -10.40
CA ARG A 92 28.98 -6.98 -11.74
C ARG A 92 30.49 -6.73 -11.86
N GLU A 93 30.98 -5.64 -11.27
CA GLU A 93 32.41 -5.32 -11.23
C GLU A 93 33.20 -6.36 -10.45
N HIS A 94 32.75 -6.73 -9.25
CA HIS A 94 33.36 -7.79 -8.45
C HIS A 94 33.37 -9.13 -9.19
N LEU A 95 32.30 -9.48 -9.90
CA LEU A 95 32.22 -10.72 -10.65
C LEU A 95 33.18 -10.71 -11.84
N SER A 96 33.27 -9.59 -12.58
CA SER A 96 34.23 -9.42 -13.67
C SER A 96 35.68 -9.47 -13.18
N GLN A 97 35.96 -8.87 -12.02
CA GLN A 97 37.29 -8.87 -11.43
C GLN A 97 37.68 -10.28 -10.96
N SER A 98 36.76 -10.99 -10.30
CA SER A 98 36.95 -12.38 -9.88
C SER A 98 37.18 -13.29 -11.09
N GLU A 99 36.42 -13.13 -12.17
CA GLU A 99 36.63 -13.88 -13.41
C GLU A 99 38.02 -13.61 -14.01
N SER A 100 38.45 -12.35 -14.06
CA SER A 100 39.78 -11.98 -14.54
C SER A 100 40.90 -12.60 -13.70
N ASN A 101 40.77 -12.55 -12.37
CA ASN A 101 41.74 -13.13 -11.45
C ASN A 101 41.85 -14.64 -11.65
N LEU A 102 40.71 -15.34 -11.74
CA LEU A 102 40.69 -16.79 -12.00
C LEU A 102 41.32 -17.15 -13.35
N ARG A 103 41.05 -16.37 -14.40
CA ARG A 103 41.69 -16.58 -15.72
C ARG A 103 43.20 -16.37 -15.64
N SER A 104 43.67 -15.36 -14.91
CA SER A 104 45.09 -15.11 -14.69
C SER A 104 45.75 -16.26 -13.92
N GLU A 105 45.15 -16.73 -12.82
CA GLU A 105 45.66 -17.85 -12.03
C GLU A 105 45.72 -19.15 -12.85
N ILE A 106 44.72 -19.41 -13.71
CA ILE A 106 44.73 -20.56 -14.62
C ILE A 106 45.86 -20.41 -15.65
N ALA A 107 46.03 -19.22 -16.22
CA ALA A 107 47.08 -18.96 -17.21
C ALA A 107 48.49 -19.07 -16.61
N GLU A 108 48.71 -18.56 -15.39
CA GLU A 108 49.98 -18.72 -14.67
C GLU A 108 50.28 -20.18 -14.34
N ARG A 109 49.28 -20.96 -13.91
CA ARG A 109 49.45 -22.40 -13.68
C ARG A 109 49.74 -23.17 -14.97
N ALA A 110 49.07 -22.82 -16.07
CA ALA A 110 49.30 -23.45 -17.37
C ALA A 110 50.67 -23.06 -17.97
N GLY A 111 51.08 -21.80 -17.86
CA GLY A 111 52.38 -21.31 -18.31
C GLY A 111 53.54 -21.85 -17.45
N GLY A 112 53.34 -21.98 -16.14
CA GLY A 112 54.29 -22.63 -15.24
C GLY A 112 54.48 -24.12 -15.53
N ALA A 113 53.40 -24.82 -15.91
CA ALA A 113 53.48 -26.22 -16.34
C ALA A 113 54.24 -26.37 -17.68
N MET A 114 53.99 -25.51 -18.68
CA MET A 114 54.72 -25.53 -19.95
C MET A 114 56.19 -25.11 -19.81
N ALA A 115 56.52 -24.16 -18.95
CA ALA A 115 57.90 -23.75 -18.68
C ALA A 115 58.68 -24.83 -17.92
N ALA A 116 58.01 -25.61 -17.06
CA ALA A 116 58.61 -26.76 -16.39
C ALA A 116 58.85 -27.92 -17.37
N GLU A 117 57.91 -28.21 -18.28
CA GLU A 117 58.10 -29.22 -19.35
C GLU A 117 59.23 -28.83 -20.33
N ALA A 118 59.29 -27.58 -20.78
CA ALA A 118 60.36 -27.12 -21.68
C ALA A 118 61.74 -27.08 -20.98
N GLY A 119 61.78 -26.83 -19.67
CA GLY A 119 62.99 -26.91 -18.86
C GLY A 119 63.48 -28.35 -18.59
N GLU A 120 62.57 -29.33 -18.58
CA GLU A 120 62.91 -30.76 -18.49
C GLU A 120 63.37 -31.33 -19.83
N GLU A 121 62.76 -30.95 -20.96
CA GLU A 121 63.23 -31.40 -22.29
C GLU A 121 64.62 -30.84 -22.64
N ALA A 122 64.93 -29.60 -22.26
CA ALA A 122 66.26 -29.02 -22.46
C ALA A 122 67.36 -29.68 -21.59
N LYS A 123 66.99 -30.30 -20.46
CA LYS A 123 67.91 -31.06 -19.60
C LYS A 123 68.00 -32.55 -19.95
N ALA A 124 67.03 -33.10 -20.69
CA ALA A 124 67.01 -34.49 -21.12
C ALA A 124 67.88 -34.79 -22.37
N ALA A 125 68.30 -33.77 -23.12
CA ALA A 125 69.17 -33.93 -24.29
C ALA A 125 70.68 -34.09 -23.95
N GLY A 126 71.06 -34.00 -22.67
CA GLY A 126 72.45 -34.05 -22.21
C GLY A 126 72.69 -35.13 -21.15
N GLY A 127 72.99 -36.36 -21.60
CA GLY A 127 73.68 -37.35 -20.77
C GLY A 127 72.81 -38.46 -20.20
N GLY A 128 72.95 -39.65 -20.78
CA GLY A 128 72.32 -40.86 -20.27
C GLY A 128 72.82 -41.30 -18.89
N LYS A 129 71.89 -41.78 -18.07
CA LYS A 129 72.00 -43.05 -17.31
C LYS A 129 70.68 -43.31 -16.59
N ALA A 130 70.22 -44.56 -16.70
CA ALA A 130 69.01 -45.07 -16.11
C ALA A 130 68.95 -44.85 -14.59
N VAL A 131 67.95 -44.10 -14.14
CA VAL A 131 67.39 -44.18 -12.78
C VAL A 131 65.89 -44.05 -12.92
N HIS A 132 65.16 -45.09 -12.53
CA HIS A 132 63.72 -45.05 -12.31
C HIS A 132 63.39 -43.90 -11.34
N ARG A 133 62.89 -42.77 -11.87
CA ARG A 133 62.18 -41.77 -11.07
C ARG A 133 60.72 -41.83 -11.47
N LYS A 134 59.89 -42.32 -10.55
CA LYS A 134 58.45 -42.12 -10.58
C LYS A 134 58.20 -40.61 -10.68
N ALA A 135 57.40 -40.21 -11.67
CA ALA A 135 56.88 -38.87 -11.79
C ALA A 135 56.25 -38.43 -10.46
N PRO A 136 56.42 -37.17 -10.00
CA PRO A 136 55.52 -36.64 -9.00
C PRO A 136 54.19 -36.42 -9.73
N GLU A 137 53.31 -37.42 -9.68
CA GLU A 137 51.89 -37.17 -9.86
C GLU A 137 51.54 -36.05 -8.87
N THR A 138 51.33 -34.84 -9.35
CA THR A 138 50.53 -33.84 -8.65
C THR A 138 49.09 -34.34 -8.67
N ALA A 139 48.87 -35.47 -8.01
CA ALA A 139 47.58 -35.99 -7.66
C ALA A 139 47.03 -35.02 -6.63
N VAL A 140 46.18 -34.10 -7.09
CA VAL A 140 45.24 -33.44 -6.19
C VAL A 140 44.64 -34.56 -5.34
N PRO A 141 44.76 -34.54 -4.00
CA PRO A 141 44.29 -35.64 -3.16
C PRO A 141 42.86 -35.96 -3.57
N ARG A 142 42.55 -37.23 -3.82
CA ARG A 142 41.22 -37.67 -4.28
C ARG A 142 40.11 -37.09 -3.40
N GLU A 143 40.39 -37.00 -2.10
CA GLU A 143 39.58 -36.37 -1.05
C GLU A 143 39.31 -34.86 -1.30
N LEU A 144 40.30 -34.11 -1.80
CA LEU A 144 40.14 -32.69 -2.14
C LEU A 144 39.26 -32.51 -3.40
N LEU A 145 39.36 -33.42 -4.38
CA LEU A 145 38.47 -33.43 -5.55
C LEU A 145 37.04 -33.87 -5.19
N GLU A 146 36.89 -34.78 -4.24
CA GLU A 146 35.58 -35.21 -3.72
C GLU A 146 34.90 -34.10 -2.94
N THR A 147 35.61 -33.45 -2.00
CA THR A 147 35.07 -32.29 -1.26
C THR A 147 34.69 -31.14 -2.18
N ILE A 148 35.48 -30.82 -3.22
CA ILE A 148 35.11 -29.80 -4.22
C ILE A 148 33.84 -30.20 -5.00
N ARG A 149 33.67 -31.49 -5.35
CA ARG A 149 32.44 -31.97 -6.02
C ARG A 149 31.24 -31.90 -5.10
N GLU A 150 31.43 -32.20 -3.81
CA GLU A 150 30.40 -32.16 -2.79
C GLU A 150 29.95 -30.72 -2.52
N LEU A 151 30.89 -29.78 -2.37
CA LEU A 151 30.61 -28.35 -2.25
C LEU A 151 29.88 -27.81 -3.49
N LYS A 152 30.27 -28.22 -4.70
CA LYS A 152 29.55 -27.85 -5.93
C LYS A 152 28.12 -28.38 -5.96
N ARG A 153 27.88 -29.59 -5.44
CA ARG A 153 26.52 -30.15 -5.33
C ARG A 153 25.70 -29.42 -4.29
N GLU A 154 26.27 -29.08 -3.14
CA GLU A 154 25.59 -28.31 -2.10
C GLU A 154 25.27 -26.88 -2.55
N ILE A 155 26.20 -26.19 -3.20
CA ILE A 155 25.95 -24.86 -3.78
C ILE A 155 24.81 -24.94 -4.80
N ARG A 156 24.79 -25.97 -5.65
CA ARG A 156 23.72 -26.15 -6.64
C ARG A 156 22.38 -26.46 -5.99
N ALA A 157 22.35 -27.34 -4.99
CA ALA A 157 21.12 -27.66 -4.25
C ALA A 157 20.59 -26.44 -3.47
N SER A 158 21.48 -25.64 -2.88
CA SER A 158 21.17 -24.39 -2.19
C SER A 158 20.66 -23.31 -3.18
N ALA A 159 21.28 -23.19 -4.34
CA ALA A 159 20.84 -22.30 -5.41
C ALA A 159 19.44 -22.70 -5.94
N GLU A 160 19.19 -23.99 -6.17
CA GLU A 160 17.88 -24.48 -6.61
C GLU A 160 16.79 -24.29 -5.52
N ALA A 161 17.15 -24.46 -4.24
CA ALA A 161 16.22 -24.21 -3.14
C ALA A 161 15.88 -22.72 -2.98
N THR A 162 16.88 -21.85 -3.10
CA THR A 162 16.68 -20.39 -3.05
C THR A 162 15.90 -19.88 -4.27
N GLU A 163 16.17 -20.40 -5.47
CA GLU A 163 15.40 -20.09 -6.68
C GLU A 163 13.92 -20.49 -6.54
N LYS A 164 13.64 -21.69 -6.01
CA LYS A 164 12.27 -22.13 -5.74
C LYS A 164 11.56 -21.23 -4.71
N LYS A 165 12.27 -20.86 -3.65
CA LYS A 165 11.72 -19.95 -2.62
C LYS A 165 11.41 -18.58 -3.21
N LEU A 166 12.36 -17.97 -3.93
CA LEU A 166 12.18 -16.68 -4.59
C LEU A 166 11.06 -16.73 -5.64
N GLY A 167 10.95 -17.81 -6.40
CA GLY A 167 9.85 -18.01 -7.35
C GLY A 167 8.48 -18.14 -6.67
N GLY A 168 8.43 -18.72 -5.47
CA GLY A 168 7.22 -18.76 -4.63
C GLY A 168 6.84 -17.37 -4.13
N ASP A 169 7.80 -16.65 -3.56
CA ASP A 169 7.61 -15.30 -3.01
C ASP A 169 7.20 -14.31 -4.11
N LEU A 170 7.77 -14.41 -5.32
CA LEU A 170 7.38 -13.63 -6.50
C LEU A 170 5.95 -13.91 -6.96
N LYS A 171 5.53 -15.18 -6.97
CA LYS A 171 4.13 -15.53 -7.29
C LYS A 171 3.17 -14.98 -6.25
N GLN A 172 3.53 -15.05 -4.97
CA GLN A 172 2.70 -14.54 -3.89
C GLN A 172 2.60 -13.01 -3.94
N THR A 173 3.69 -12.30 -4.20
CA THR A 173 3.68 -10.84 -4.37
C THR A 173 2.89 -10.42 -5.61
N ASN A 174 3.04 -11.09 -6.75
CA ASN A 174 2.20 -10.82 -7.93
C ASN A 174 0.71 -11.04 -7.61
N LYS A 175 0.35 -12.11 -6.90
CA LYS A 175 -1.05 -12.34 -6.50
C LYS A 175 -1.56 -11.27 -5.54
N ALA A 176 -0.72 -10.78 -4.63
CA ALA A 176 -1.07 -9.69 -3.74
C ALA A 176 -1.26 -8.37 -4.51
N LEU A 177 -0.42 -8.10 -5.52
CA LEU A 177 -0.55 -6.94 -6.40
C LEU A 177 -1.85 -7.00 -7.22
N ASP A 178 -2.19 -8.15 -7.81
CA ASP A 178 -3.45 -8.33 -8.53
C ASP A 178 -4.66 -8.13 -7.62
N ALA A 179 -4.60 -8.65 -6.39
CA ALA A 179 -5.65 -8.45 -5.40
C ALA A 179 -5.79 -6.96 -5.00
N LEU A 180 -4.67 -6.24 -4.93
CA LEU A 180 -4.65 -4.82 -4.63
C LEU A 180 -5.21 -3.99 -5.80
N ALA A 181 -4.85 -4.32 -7.04
CA ALA A 181 -5.39 -3.69 -8.24
C ALA A 181 -6.92 -3.80 -8.30
N ARG A 182 -7.46 -4.99 -8.03
CA ARG A 182 -8.93 -5.21 -7.96
C ARG A 182 -9.59 -4.43 -6.83
N LYS A 183 -8.89 -4.20 -5.71
CA LYS A 183 -9.41 -3.35 -4.62
C LYS A 183 -9.44 -1.88 -5.03
N PHE A 184 -8.42 -1.41 -5.76
CA PHE A 184 -8.40 -0.05 -6.30
C PHE A 184 -9.53 0.17 -7.31
N GLU A 185 -9.77 -0.75 -8.24
CA GLU A 185 -10.92 -0.66 -9.17
C GLU A 185 -12.26 -0.54 -8.42
N ARG A 186 -12.50 -1.41 -7.43
CA ARG A 186 -13.73 -1.35 -6.61
C ARG A 186 -13.86 -0.07 -5.80
N PHE A 187 -12.72 0.48 -5.36
CA PHE A 187 -12.69 1.73 -4.62
C PHE A 187 -13.00 2.91 -5.54
N ASP A 188 -12.43 2.94 -6.74
CA ASP A 188 -12.70 3.95 -7.77
C ASP A 188 -14.15 3.91 -8.23
N ASP A 189 -14.74 2.71 -8.41
CA ASP A 189 -16.16 2.54 -8.71
C ASP A 189 -17.03 3.14 -7.59
N ARG A 190 -16.67 2.86 -6.33
CA ARG A 190 -17.42 3.38 -5.17
C ARG A 190 -17.31 4.90 -5.05
N ILE A 191 -16.13 5.47 -5.29
CA ILE A 191 -15.94 6.92 -5.35
C ILE A 191 -16.78 7.51 -6.48
N THR A 192 -16.74 6.91 -7.67
CA THR A 192 -17.49 7.39 -8.84
C THR A 192 -18.99 7.42 -8.57
N VAL A 193 -19.52 6.38 -7.92
CA VAL A 193 -20.94 6.33 -7.50
C VAL A 193 -21.24 7.40 -6.45
N GLN A 194 -20.39 7.57 -5.44
CA GLN A 194 -20.57 8.58 -4.39
C GLN A 194 -20.54 10.01 -4.94
N VAL A 195 -19.59 10.31 -5.83
CA VAL A 195 -19.48 11.63 -6.49
C VAL A 195 -20.73 11.90 -7.32
N ARG A 196 -21.21 10.93 -8.11
CA ARG A 196 -22.46 11.09 -8.87
C ARG A 196 -23.69 11.30 -7.98
N ASP A 197 -23.80 10.57 -6.87
CA ASP A 197 -24.91 10.75 -5.93
C ASP A 197 -24.86 12.15 -5.27
N GLN A 198 -23.69 12.61 -4.85
CA GLN A 198 -23.51 13.94 -4.29
C GLN A 198 -23.85 15.05 -5.30
N GLU A 199 -23.40 14.93 -6.56
CA GLU A 199 -23.75 15.87 -7.61
C GLU A 199 -25.26 15.91 -7.87
N GLN A 200 -25.94 14.76 -7.87
CA GLN A 200 -27.40 14.71 -8.02
C GLN A 200 -28.12 15.37 -6.83
N ARG A 201 -27.63 15.16 -5.60
CA ARG A 201 -28.20 15.78 -4.40
C ARG A 201 -28.00 17.30 -4.43
N LEU A 202 -26.82 17.77 -4.84
CA LEU A 202 -26.53 19.20 -5.05
C LEU A 202 -27.48 19.81 -6.08
N LYS A 203 -27.62 19.20 -7.27
CA LYS A 203 -28.55 19.68 -8.31
C LYS A 203 -30.00 19.77 -7.81
N LYS A 204 -30.46 18.82 -7.00
CA LYS A 204 -31.81 18.86 -6.39
C LYS A 204 -31.96 20.02 -5.41
N VAL A 205 -30.92 20.32 -4.61
CA VAL A 205 -30.92 21.45 -3.69
C VAL A 205 -30.92 22.78 -4.46
N GLU A 206 -30.09 22.91 -5.49
CA GLU A 206 -30.04 24.11 -6.35
C GLU A 206 -31.37 24.35 -7.08
N GLN A 207 -31.99 23.30 -7.65
CA GLN A 207 -33.30 23.41 -8.29
C GLN A 207 -34.42 23.81 -7.33
N ARG A 208 -34.36 23.38 -6.07
CA ARG A 208 -35.32 23.80 -5.04
C ARG A 208 -35.10 25.26 -4.63
N ARG A 209 -33.85 25.71 -4.58
CA ARG A 209 -33.48 27.08 -4.21
C ARG A 209 -33.78 28.10 -5.31
N GLY A 210 -33.71 27.72 -6.59
CA GLY A 210 -34.07 28.59 -7.72
C GLY A 210 -35.58 28.68 -8.02
N ARG A 211 -36.42 27.93 -7.30
CA ARG A 211 -37.89 27.93 -7.44
C ARG A 211 -38.63 28.61 -6.27
N ALA A 212 -37.90 29.04 -5.25
CA ALA A 212 -38.41 29.87 -4.15
C ALA A 212 -38.04 31.33 -4.41
#